data_AF-A0A3B3WCY1-F1
#
_entry.id   AF-A0A3B3WCY1-F1
#
_cell.length_a   1.000
_cell.length_b   1.000
_cell.length_c   1.000
_cell.angle_alpha   90.00
_cell.angle_beta   90.00
_cell.angle_gamma   90.00
#
_symmetry.space_group_name_H-M   'P 1'
#
loop_
_entity.id
_entity.type
_entity.pdbx_description
1 polymer ?
#
loop_
_entity_poly.entity_id
_entity_poly.type
_entity_poly.pdbx_seq_one_letter_code
_entity_poly.pdbx_strand_id
1 'polypeptide(L)'
;RFLVSGQTFRIQMNINPSFGVKDEGRRMKRREKNRVAAQKSRKRQTQRADQLHQACELLEQRNRKLKREVDSLSEEQNFLSEALRAHEPFCPIMHCSFKPDVATETVSSHLASLQ
;
A
#
# COMPACT_ATOMS: atom_id res chain seq x y z
N ARG A 1 -13.09 -25.42 38.95
CA ARG A 1 -13.01 -26.87 39.22
C ARG A 1 -11.62 -27.30 38.80
N PHE A 2 -10.83 -27.84 39.70
CA PHE A 2 -9.50 -28.35 39.38
C PHE A 2 -9.38 -29.79 39.88
N LEU A 3 -8.57 -30.57 39.17
CA LEU A 3 -8.32 -31.99 39.44
C LEU A 3 -6.92 -32.12 40.04
N VAL A 4 -6.83 -32.72 41.22
CA VAL A 4 -5.55 -33.11 41.83
C VAL A 4 -5.72 -34.55 42.30
N SER A 5 -4.82 -35.44 41.87
CA SER A 5 -4.79 -36.85 42.29
C SER A 5 -6.11 -37.62 42.12
N GLY A 6 -6.83 -37.38 41.02
CA GLY A 6 -8.12 -38.01 40.74
C GLY A 6 -9.30 -37.47 41.55
N GLN A 7 -9.06 -36.54 42.49
CA GLN A 7 -10.12 -35.89 43.27
C GLN A 7 -10.50 -34.56 42.63
N THR A 8 -11.81 -34.37 42.45
CA THR A 8 -12.36 -33.10 41.94
C THR A 8 -12.57 -32.12 43.08
N PHE A 9 -11.72 -31.10 43.14
CA PHE A 9 -11.87 -30.02 44.09
C PHE A 9 -12.70 -28.89 43.45
N ARG A 10 -13.78 -28.52 44.13
CA ARG A 10 -14.60 -27.36 43.78
C ARG A 10 -14.10 -26.17 44.60
N ILE A 11 -13.81 -25.07 43.92
CA ILE A 11 -13.59 -23.79 44.60
C ILE A 11 -14.95 -23.37 45.15
N GLN A 12 -15.08 -23.35 46.46
CA GLN A 12 -16.25 -22.77 47.12
C GLN A 12 -16.13 -21.24 47.02
N MET A 13 -16.92 -20.60 46.17
CA MET A 13 -17.01 -19.13 46.16
C MET A 13 -17.95 -18.69 47.29
N ASN A 14 -17.39 -18.18 48.39
CA ASN A 14 -18.17 -17.63 49.49
C ASN A 14 -18.59 -16.19 49.15
N ILE A 15 -19.74 -16.04 48.48
CA ILE A 15 -20.26 -14.72 48.06
C ILE A 15 -21.06 -14.14 49.23
N ASN A 16 -20.47 -13.18 49.93
CA ASN A 16 -21.16 -12.42 50.97
C ASN A 16 -22.30 -11.59 50.34
N PRO A 17 -23.58 -11.84 50.67
CA PRO A 17 -24.72 -11.27 49.93
C PRO A 17 -24.82 -9.73 50.05
N SER A 18 -24.28 -9.14 51.13
CA SER A 18 -24.22 -7.68 51.32
C SER A 18 -23.22 -6.98 50.37
N PHE A 19 -22.15 -7.67 49.98
CA PHE A 19 -21.14 -7.13 49.05
C PHE A 19 -21.59 -7.25 47.58
N GLY A 20 -22.40 -8.27 47.26
CA GLY A 20 -22.89 -8.54 45.91
C GLY A 20 -23.73 -7.42 45.31
N VAL A 21 -24.60 -6.75 46.09
CA VAL A 21 -25.52 -5.73 45.53
C VAL A 21 -24.81 -4.44 45.12
N LYS A 22 -23.85 -3.95 45.94
CA LYS A 22 -22.98 -2.80 45.59
C LYS A 22 -21.95 -3.15 44.51
N ASP A 23 -21.58 -4.42 44.39
CA ASP A 23 -20.68 -4.91 43.35
C ASP A 23 -21.39 -5.10 42.01
N GLU A 24 -22.66 -5.51 41.98
CA GLU A 24 -23.45 -5.64 40.75
C GLU A 24 -23.63 -4.30 40.00
N GLY A 25 -23.85 -3.19 40.72
CA GLY A 25 -23.87 -1.86 40.11
C GLY A 25 -22.52 -1.45 39.49
N ARG A 26 -21.40 -1.79 40.13
CA ARG A 26 -20.04 -1.55 39.59
C ARG A 26 -19.74 -2.47 38.41
N ARG A 27 -20.15 -3.73 38.49
CA ARG A 27 -20.04 -4.74 37.44
C ARG A 27 -20.83 -4.34 36.20
N MET A 28 -22.06 -3.85 36.36
CA MET A 28 -22.88 -3.34 35.26
C MET A 28 -22.23 -2.12 34.60
N LYS A 29 -21.76 -1.13 35.37
CA LYS A 29 -21.01 0.02 34.84
C LYS A 29 -19.75 -0.41 34.08
N ARG A 30 -19.03 -1.43 34.56
CA ARG A 30 -17.84 -1.96 33.88
C ARG A 30 -18.20 -2.66 32.56
N ARG A 31 -19.25 -3.47 32.55
CA ARG A 31 -19.76 -4.13 31.33
C ARG A 31 -20.18 -3.10 30.29
N GLU A 32 -20.89 -2.05 30.70
CA GLU A 32 -21.33 -1.00 29.78
C GLU A 32 -20.14 -0.23 29.19
N LYS A 33 -19.15 0.14 30.02
CA LYS A 33 -17.89 0.74 29.52
C LYS A 33 -17.16 -0.17 28.54
N ASN A 34 -17.08 -1.48 28.82
CA ASN A 34 -16.45 -2.43 27.92
C ASN A 34 -17.24 -2.62 26.62
N ARG A 35 -18.58 -2.64 26.69
CA ARG A 35 -19.47 -2.71 25.52
C ARG A 35 -19.20 -1.55 24.57
N VAL A 36 -19.15 -0.32 25.10
CA VAL A 36 -18.83 0.89 24.31
C VAL A 36 -17.40 0.84 23.77
N ALA A 37 -16.42 0.41 24.58
CA ALA A 37 -15.03 0.29 24.14
C ALA A 37 -14.87 -0.74 23.00
N ALA A 38 -15.53 -1.89 23.10
CA ALA A 38 -15.54 -2.93 22.07
C ALA A 38 -16.23 -2.43 20.79
N GLN A 39 -17.37 -1.74 20.89
CA GLN A 39 -18.04 -1.14 19.74
C GLN A 39 -17.15 -0.09 19.05
N LYS A 40 -16.48 0.77 19.83
CA LYS A 40 -15.55 1.77 19.31
C LYS A 40 -14.34 1.14 18.64
N SER A 41 -13.79 0.07 19.21
CA SER A 41 -12.67 -0.68 18.63
C SER A 41 -13.06 -1.32 17.30
N ARG A 42 -14.20 -2.02 17.23
CA ARG A 42 -14.73 -2.58 15.97
C ARG A 42 -14.94 -1.48 14.93
N LYS A 43 -15.58 -0.36 15.30
CA LYS A 43 -15.79 0.78 14.39
C LYS A 43 -14.47 1.33 13.84
N ARG A 44 -13.45 1.52 14.70
CA ARG A 44 -12.13 1.98 14.26
C ARG A 44 -11.46 0.98 13.31
N GLN A 45 -11.62 -0.32 13.56
CA GLN A 45 -11.07 -1.36 12.70
C GLN A 45 -11.74 -1.35 11.32
N THR A 46 -13.07 -1.31 11.25
CA THR A 46 -13.81 -1.19 9.99
C THR A 46 -13.42 0.07 9.24
N GLN A 47 -13.42 1.23 9.90
CA GLN A 47 -13.01 2.50 9.27
C GLN A 47 -11.59 2.45 8.70
N ARG A 48 -10.65 1.81 9.41
CA ARG A 48 -9.28 1.65 8.92
C ARG A 48 -9.24 0.75 7.68
N ALA A 49 -10.01 -0.34 7.67
CA ALA A 49 -10.10 -1.22 6.50
C ALA A 49 -10.68 -0.47 5.30
N ASP A 50 -11.74 0.31 5.50
CA ASP A 50 -12.38 1.10 4.44
C ASP A 50 -11.41 2.15 3.86
N GLN A 51 -10.68 2.85 4.72
CA GLN A 51 -9.67 3.84 4.31
C GLN A 51 -8.54 3.20 3.50
N LEU A 52 -8.04 2.05 3.93
CA LEU A 52 -7.01 1.31 3.20
C LEU A 52 -7.52 0.84 1.84
N HIS A 53 -8.75 0.33 1.78
CA HIS A 53 -9.36 -0.12 0.54
C HIS A 53 -9.51 1.05 -0.46
N GLN A 54 -10.07 2.17 -0.04
CA GLN A 54 -10.20 3.37 -0.87
C GLN A 54 -8.84 3.89 -1.35
N ALA A 55 -7.81 3.87 -0.49
CA ALA A 55 -6.47 4.27 -0.87
C ALA A 55 -5.86 3.32 -1.93
N CYS A 56 -6.05 2.01 -1.78
CA CYS A 56 -5.62 1.03 -2.78
C CYS A 56 -6.30 1.26 -4.13
N GLU A 57 -7.63 1.40 -4.16
CA GLU A 57 -8.39 1.65 -5.39
C GLU A 57 -7.92 2.92 -6.12
N LEU A 58 -7.69 4.00 -5.36
CA LEU A 58 -7.19 5.25 -5.90
C LEU A 58 -5.78 5.11 -6.47
N LEU A 59 -4.88 4.42 -5.76
CA LEU A 59 -3.52 4.17 -6.23
C LEU A 59 -3.51 3.29 -7.47
N GLU A 60 -4.34 2.26 -7.55
CA GLU A 60 -4.47 1.42 -8.73
C GLU A 60 -5.02 2.21 -9.92
N GLN A 61 -6.02 3.07 -9.71
CA GLN A 61 -6.54 3.94 -10.76
C GLN A 61 -5.46 4.88 -11.28
N ARG A 62 -4.70 5.52 -10.38
CA ARG A 62 -3.57 6.39 -10.75
C ARG A 62 -2.49 5.63 -11.49
N ASN A 63 -2.13 4.44 -11.03
CA ASN A 63 -1.13 3.59 -11.68
C ASN A 63 -1.58 3.20 -13.10
N ARG A 64 -2.85 2.81 -13.28
CA ARG A 64 -3.42 2.54 -14.61
C ARG A 64 -3.36 3.77 -15.52
N LYS A 65 -3.67 4.96 -15.00
CA LYS A 65 -3.58 6.21 -15.76
C LYS A 65 -2.14 6.49 -16.20
N LEU A 66 -1.19 6.43 -15.27
CA LEU A 66 0.22 6.68 -15.55
C LEU A 66 0.80 5.68 -16.55
N LYS A 67 0.46 4.39 -16.45
CA LYS A 67 0.88 3.38 -17.42
C LYS A 67 0.43 3.71 -18.84
N ARG A 68 -0.85 4.09 -19.02
CA ARG A 68 -1.36 4.51 -20.33
C ARG A 68 -0.64 5.75 -20.88
N GLU A 69 -0.30 6.69 -20.01
CA GLU A 69 0.46 7.88 -20.39
C GLU A 69 1.88 7.52 -20.84
N VAL A 70 2.56 6.62 -20.11
CA VAL A 70 3.86 6.07 -20.51
C VAL A 70 3.77 5.34 -21.85
N ASP A 71 2.77 4.49 -22.03
CA ASP A 71 2.57 3.74 -23.28
C ASP A 71 2.36 4.71 -24.47
N SER A 72 1.46 5.69 -24.31
CA SER A 72 1.17 6.70 -25.33
C SER A 72 2.40 7.54 -25.69
N LEU A 73 3.17 7.99 -24.70
CA LEU A 73 4.39 8.77 -24.93
C LEU A 73 5.48 7.93 -25.59
N SER A 74 5.55 6.64 -25.27
CA SER A 74 6.49 5.71 -25.89
C SER A 74 6.13 5.45 -27.35
N GLU A 75 4.85 5.29 -27.66
CA GLU A 75 4.35 5.19 -29.05
C GLU A 75 4.68 6.45 -29.85
N GLU A 76 4.44 7.64 -29.29
CA GLU A 76 4.77 8.91 -29.93
C GLU A 76 6.28 9.07 -30.16
N GLN A 77 7.10 8.74 -29.16
CA GLN A 77 8.55 8.76 -29.27
C GLN A 77 9.05 7.83 -30.38
N ASN A 78 8.51 6.60 -30.44
CA ASN A 78 8.89 5.63 -31.47
C ASN A 78 8.49 6.14 -32.85
N PHE A 79 7.27 6.64 -33.00
CA PHE A 79 6.78 7.20 -34.26
C PHE A 79 7.65 8.36 -34.75
N LEU A 80 7.98 9.32 -33.88
CA LEU A 80 8.84 10.45 -34.23
C LEU A 80 10.27 10.00 -34.57
N SER A 81 10.81 9.04 -33.83
CA SER A 81 12.13 8.47 -34.08
C SER A 81 12.20 7.77 -35.44
N GLU A 82 11.16 7.00 -35.79
CA GLU A 82 11.04 6.37 -37.09
C GLU A 82 10.91 7.39 -38.22
N ALA A 83 10.09 8.43 -38.04
CA ALA A 83 9.94 9.51 -39.01
C ALA A 83 11.28 10.25 -39.26
N LEU A 84 12.05 10.53 -38.20
CA LEU A 84 13.38 11.12 -38.31
C LEU A 84 14.35 10.19 -39.03
N ARG A 85 14.38 8.90 -38.69
CA ARG A 85 15.24 7.90 -39.33
C ARG A 85 14.90 7.73 -40.81
N ALA A 86 13.61 7.79 -41.17
CA ALA A 86 13.17 7.74 -42.57
C ALA A 86 13.57 9.00 -43.35
N HIS A 87 13.62 10.16 -42.69
CA HIS A 87 14.07 11.42 -43.29
C HIS A 87 15.59 11.52 -43.42
N GLU A 88 16.36 10.95 -42.49
CA GLU A 88 17.83 10.98 -42.45
C GLU A 88 18.52 10.79 -43.82
N PRO A 89 18.18 9.78 -44.65
CA PRO A 89 18.80 9.59 -45.98
C PRO A 89 18.45 10.67 -47.01
N PHE A 90 17.48 11.55 -46.77
CA PHE A 90 17.12 12.65 -47.66
C PHE A 90 17.56 14.01 -47.12
N CYS A 91 18.09 14.06 -45.89
CA CYS A 91 18.44 15.30 -45.23
C CYS A 91 19.70 15.93 -45.87
N PRO A 92 19.60 17.06 -46.58
CA PRO A 92 20.75 17.69 -47.23
C PRO A 92 21.78 18.20 -46.21
N ILE A 93 21.34 18.47 -44.99
CA ILE A 93 22.19 18.95 -43.88
C ILE A 93 23.08 17.83 -43.34
N MET A 94 22.63 16.57 -43.39
CA MET A 94 23.42 15.41 -42.95
C MET A 94 24.36 14.88 -44.06
N HIS A 95 23.98 15.05 -45.33
CA HIS A 95 24.80 14.68 -46.50
C HIS A 95 25.80 15.74 -46.95
N CYS A 96 25.66 16.97 -46.48
CA CYS A 96 26.71 17.99 -46.55
C CYS A 96 27.60 17.86 -45.32
N SER A 97 28.51 16.89 -45.32
CA SER A 97 29.53 16.76 -44.27
C SER A 97 30.40 18.02 -44.22
N PHE A 98 30.19 18.87 -43.21
CA PHE A 98 31.31 19.52 -42.55
C PHE A 98 32.27 18.40 -42.12
N LYS A 99 33.50 18.40 -42.64
CA LYS A 99 34.55 17.51 -42.15
C LYS A 99 34.88 17.92 -40.71
N PRO A 100 34.62 17.11 -39.67
CA PRO A 100 35.15 17.38 -38.35
C PRO A 100 36.48 16.63 -38.27
N ASP A 101 37.56 17.36 -38.49
CA ASP A 101 38.86 16.97 -37.96
C ASP A 101 38.80 17.30 -36.47
N VAL A 102 38.44 16.33 -35.62
CA VAL A 102 38.81 16.23 -34.19
C VAL A 102 38.07 15.07 -33.52
N ALA A 103 38.86 14.20 -32.89
CA ALA A 103 38.44 13.11 -32.04
C ALA A 103 37.69 13.60 -30.80
N THR A 104 36.55 12.98 -30.47
CA THR A 104 36.05 12.92 -29.10
C THR A 104 35.50 11.54 -28.80
N GLU A 105 36.04 10.97 -27.72
CA GLU A 105 35.81 9.63 -27.22
C GLU A 105 34.42 9.49 -26.58
N THR A 106 33.77 8.38 -26.93
CA THR A 106 33.01 7.46 -26.08
C THR A 106 32.60 7.93 -24.68
N VAL A 107 31.30 8.18 -24.48
CA VAL A 107 30.65 7.99 -23.17
C VAL A 107 29.35 7.21 -23.35
N SER A 108 29.48 5.88 -23.44
CA SER A 108 28.37 4.92 -23.41
C SER A 108 28.55 3.99 -22.21
N SER A 109 28.25 4.46 -21.00
CA SER A 109 28.37 3.63 -19.80
C SER A 109 27.39 3.93 -18.66
N HIS A 110 26.27 4.62 -18.91
CA HIS A 110 25.32 4.94 -17.82
C HIS A 110 23.93 4.29 -17.90
N LEU A 111 23.67 3.41 -18.88
CA LEU A 111 22.38 2.68 -18.99
C LEU A 111 22.51 1.18 -18.72
N ALA A 112 23.27 0.79 -17.70
CA ALA A 112 23.30 -0.60 -17.23
C ALA A 112 23.48 -0.68 -15.71
N SER A 113 22.49 -0.19 -14.94
CA SER A 113 22.38 -0.49 -13.50
C SER A 113 20.96 -0.24 -12.97
N LEU A 114 19.96 -0.86 -13.58
CA LEU A 114 18.65 -1.10 -12.97
C LEU A 114 18.10 -2.46 -13.44
N GLN A 115 18.73 -3.52 -12.93
CA GLN A 115 18.14 -4.83 -12.61
C GLN A 115 18.53 -5.15 -11.17
#